data_AF-A0A9E3TLY7-F1
#
_entry.id   AF-A0A9E3TLY7-F1
#
_cell.length_a   1.000
_cell.length_b   1.000
_cell.length_c   1.000
_cell.angle_alpha   90.00
_cell.angle_beta   90.00
_cell.angle_gamma   90.00
#
_symmetry.space_group_name_H-M   'P 1'
#
loop_
_entity.id
_entity.type
_entity.pdbx_description
1 polymer ?
#
loop_
_entity_poly.entity_id
_entity_poly.type
_entity_poly.pdbx_seq_one_letter_code
_entity_poly.pdbx_strand_id
1 'polypeptide(L)' 'MRYAVVFEKSESSFGAYVPDLPGCAAAGSSLAEAKTLISEAMKKHLAALKAEGKHPPEPASVCAYIDA' A
#
# COMPACT_ATOMS: atom_id res chain seq x y z
N MET A 1 8.74 -2.15 -10.22
CA MET A 1 8.90 -2.43 -8.77
C MET A 1 7.59 -3.03 -8.25
N ARG A 2 7.66 -3.90 -7.24
CA ARG A 2 6.49 -4.55 -6.62
C ARG A 2 6.64 -4.39 -5.11
N TYR A 3 5.64 -3.80 -4.46
CA TYR A 3 5.60 -3.62 -3.01
C TYR A 3 4.57 -4.57 -2.40
N ALA A 4 4.82 -5.02 -1.17
CA ALA A 4 3.80 -5.70 -0.38
C ALA A 4 2.75 -4.69 0.09
N VAL A 5 1.48 -5.11 0.11
CA VAL A 5 0.38 -4.29 0.62
C VAL A 5 -0.39 -5.13 1.63
N VAL A 6 -0.57 -4.59 2.83
CA VAL A 6 -1.40 -5.19 3.86
C VAL A 6 -2.82 -4.68 3.70
N PHE A 7 -3.79 -5.59 3.74
CA PHE A 7 -5.22 -5.26 3.71
C PHE A 7 -5.85 -5.73 5.02
N GLU A 8 -6.40 -4.78 5.77
CA GLU A 8 -7.06 -5.03 7.05
C GLU A 8 -8.57 -4.88 6.87
N LYS A 9 -9.30 -5.94 7.19
CA LYS A 9 -10.77 -5.93 7.14
C LYS A 9 -11.33 -5.30 8.42
N SER A 10 -12.24 -4.35 8.28
CA SER A 10 -13.06 -3.81 9.37
C SER A 10 -14.49 -4.37 9.29
N GLU A 11 -15.41 -3.85 10.13
CA GLU A 11 -16.82 -4.24 10.10
C GLU A 11 -17.48 -4.01 8.72
N SER A 12 -17.14 -2.91 8.04
CA SER A 12 -17.81 -2.46 6.81
C SER A 12 -16.87 -2.02 5.70
N SER A 13 -15.56 -2.15 5.87
CA SER A 13 -14.56 -1.64 4.93
C SER A 13 -13.25 -2.43 4.97
N PHE A 14 -12.31 -2.02 4.13
CA PHE A 14 -10.93 -2.48 4.12
C PHE A 14 -10.00 -1.28 4.20
N GLY A 15 -9.09 -1.29 5.17
CA GLY A 15 -7.90 -0.45 5.17
C GLY A 15 -6.80 -1.13 4.36
N ALA A 16 -5.96 -0.34 3.69
CA ALA A 16 -4.81 -0.81 2.95
C ALA A 16 -3.60 0.11 3.21
N TYR A 17 -2.43 -0.47 3.42
CA TYR A 17 -1.18 0.29 3.55
C TYR A 17 0.01 -0.48 2.98
N VAL A 18 1.04 0.26 2.61
CA VAL A 18 2.30 -0.27 2.05
C VAL A 18 3.39 -0.14 3.11
N PRO A 19 3.87 -1.23 3.75
CA PRO A 19 4.86 -1.13 4.83
C PRO A 19 6.14 -0.42 4.40
N ASP A 20 6.60 -0.70 3.17
CA ASP A 20 7.83 -0.13 2.62
C ASP A 20 7.63 1.29 2.04
N LEU A 21 6.40 1.81 1.93
CA LEU A 21 6.13 3.20 1.51
C LEU A 21 5.37 3.94 2.62
N PRO A 22 6.07 4.41 3.67
CA PRO A 22 5.44 5.12 4.78
C PRO A 22 4.58 6.29 4.31
N GLY A 23 3.34 6.37 4.84
CA GLY A 23 2.37 7.38 4.45
C GLY A 23 1.54 7.03 3.21
N CYS A 24 1.80 5.90 2.54
CA CYS A 24 0.96 5.39 1.46
C CYS A 24 -0.11 4.44 2.02
N ALA A 25 -1.33 4.95 2.16
CA ALA A 25 -2.49 4.21 2.65
C ALA A 25 -3.78 4.58 1.89
N ALA A 26 -4.78 3.71 1.97
CA ALA A 26 -6.10 3.91 1.39
C ALA A 26 -7.17 3.13 2.18
N ALA A 27 -8.43 3.52 2.03
CA ALA A 27 -9.57 2.77 2.59
C ALA A 27 -10.67 2.65 1.53
N GLY A 28 -11.28 1.47 1.40
CA GLY A 28 -12.39 1.19 0.49
C GLY A 28 -13.47 0.34 1.15
N SER A 29 -14.71 0.46 0.69
CA SER A 29 -15.86 -0.34 1.18
C SER A 29 -15.76 -1.83 0.85
N SER A 30 -14.88 -2.19 -0.10
CA SER A 30 -14.61 -3.58 -0.48
C SER A 30 -13.12 -3.81 -0.69
N LEU A 31 -12.68 -5.07 -0.65
CA LEU A 31 -11.31 -5.44 -0.97
C LEU A 31 -10.90 -4.99 -2.38
N ALA A 32 -11.82 -5.08 -3.35
CA ALA A 32 -11.59 -4.64 -4.72
C ALA A 32 -11.38 -3.13 -4.81
N GLU A 33 -12.22 -2.35 -4.12
CA GLU A 33 -12.09 -0.90 -4.05
C GLU A 33 -10.78 -0.49 -3.36
N ALA A 34 -10.46 -1.09 -2.20
CA ALA A 34 -9.23 -0.81 -1.49
C ALA A 34 -7.98 -1.10 -2.33
N LYS A 35 -7.96 -2.20 -3.12
CA LYS A 35 -6.89 -2.51 -4.07
C LYS A 35 -6.73 -1.45 -5.16
N THR A 36 -7.83 -0.97 -5.73
CA THR A 36 -7.80 0.11 -6.73
C THR A 36 -7.26 1.39 -6.11
N LEU A 37 -7.79 1.80 -4.96
CA LEU A 37 -7.41 3.04 -4.30
C LEU A 37 -5.95 3.05 -3.86
N ILE A 38 -5.45 1.97 -3.26
CA ILE A 38 -4.05 1.90 -2.83
C ILE A 38 -3.08 1.90 -4.03
N SER A 39 -3.44 1.24 -5.14
CA SER A 39 -2.66 1.31 -6.38
C SER A 39 -2.54 2.74 -6.90
N GLU A 40 -3.64 3.50 -6.91
CA GLU A 40 -3.60 4.91 -7.33
C GLU A 40 -2.83 5.80 -6.33
N ALA A 41 -2.97 5.55 -5.03
CA ALA A 41 -2.20 6.24 -4.00
C ALA A 41 -0.69 5.99 -4.17
N MET A 42 -0.28 4.76 -4.44
CA MET A 42 1.12 4.39 -4.72
C MET A 42 1.66 5.13 -5.95
N LYS A 43 0.92 5.14 -7.06
CA LYS A 43 1.34 5.85 -8.28
C LYS A 43 1.57 7.34 -8.01
N LYS A 44 0.63 7.98 -7.29
CA LYS A 44 0.73 9.40 -6.92
C LYS A 44 1.92 9.66 -6.00
N HIS A 45 2.12 8.82 -4.99
CA HIS A 45 3.20 8.97 -4.02
C HIS A 45 4.59 8.83 -4.68
N LEU A 46 4.77 7.80 -5.51
CA LEU A 46 6.02 7.59 -6.25
C LEU A 46 6.31 8.72 -7.25
N ALA A 47 5.27 9.24 -7.91
CA ALA A 47 5.41 10.40 -8.80
C ALA A 47 5.82 11.66 -8.03
N ALA A 48 5.26 11.90 -6.84
CA ALA A 48 5.64 13.02 -5.99
C ALA A 48 7.10 12.92 -5.53
N LEU A 49 7.54 11.75 -5.04
CA LEU A 49 8.94 11.52 -4.67
C LEU A 49 9.89 11.81 -5.84
N LYS A 50 9.55 11.33 -7.04
CA LYS A 50 10.34 11.59 -8.25
C LYS A 50 10.40 13.08 -8.59
N ALA A 51 9.29 13.82 -8.45
CA ALA A 51 9.25 15.25 -8.71
C ALA A 51 10.11 16.05 -7.71
N GLU A 52 10.23 15.56 -6.47
CA GLU A 52 11.10 16.12 -5.43
C GLU A 52 12.58 15.69 -5.56
N GLY A 53 12.93 14.89 -6.58
CA GLY A 53 14.29 14.33 -6.74
C GLY A 53 14.66 13.28 -5.68
N LYS A 54 13.66 12.71 -4.99
CA LYS A 54 13.85 11.66 -3.99
C LYS A 54 13.67 10.29 -4.64
N HIS A 55 14.44 9.32 -4.14
CA HIS A 55 14.26 7.92 -4.50
C HIS A 55 13.31 7.26 -3.51
N PRO A 56 12.31 6.50 -3.98
CA PRO A 56 11.52 5.68 -3.09
C PRO A 56 12.40 4.59 -2.45
N PRO A 57 12.12 4.18 -1.21
CA PRO A 57 12.78 3.03 -0.61
C PRO A 57 12.54 1.77 -1.46
N GLU A 58 13.52 0.88 -1.49
CA GLU A 58 13.39 -0.41 -2.17
C GLU A 58 12.39 -1.32 -1.45
N PRO A 59 11.57 -2.10 -2.18
CA PRO A 59 10.68 -3.08 -1.56
C PRO A 59 11.49 -4.16 -0.83
N ALA A 60 11.25 -4.32 0.47
CA ALA A 60 11.97 -5.24 1.34
C ALA A 60 11.03 -6.12 2.18
N SER A 61 9.73 -5.82 2.19
CA SER A 61 8.73 -6.58 2.94
C SER A 61 8.64 -8.04 2.47
N VAL A 62 8.69 -8.96 3.44
CA VAL A 62 8.48 -10.41 3.24
C VAL A 62 7.11 -10.77 3.83
N CYS A 63 6.26 -11.41 3.02
CA CYS A 63 4.96 -11.89 3.47
C CYS A 63 5.01 -13.40 3.72
N ALA A 64 4.57 -13.85 4.89
CA ALA A 64 4.41 -15.25 5.23
C ALA A 64 3.15 -15.46 6.07
N TYR A 65 2.53 -16.63 5.94
CA TYR A 65 1.55 -17.12 6.90
C TYR A 65 2.28 -17.98 7.92
N ILE A 66 1.99 -17.80 9.21
CA ILE A 66 2.54 -18.60 10.30
C ILE A 66 1.34 -19.17 11.06
N ASP A 67 1.38 -20.47 11.35
CA ASP A 67 0.38 -21.13 12.20
C ASP A 67 0.56 -20.70 13.67
N ALA A 68 -0.53 -20.71 14.43
CA ALA A 68 -0.56 -20.32 15.84
C ALA A 68 -0.08 -21.44 16.79
#